data_AF-A0A1D8MQW5-F1
#
_entry.id   AF-A0A1D8MQW5-F1
#
_cell.length_a   1.000
_cell.length_b   1.000
_cell.length_c   1.000
_cell.angle_alpha   90.00
_cell.angle_beta   90.00
_cell.angle_gamma   90.00
#
_symmetry.space_group_name_H-M   'P 1'
#
loop_
_entity.id
_entity.type
_entity.pdbx_description
1 polymer ?
#
loop_
_entity_poly.entity_id
_entity_poly.type
_entity_poly.pdbx_seq_one_letter_code
_entity_poly.pdbx_strand_id
1 'polypeptide(L)' 'MTESEDSILFEFTEGPQDVLTFRFKEKNGKAVIDINDGDLGRLPMENLRTVEELREGLDRAEEFFKEQERRKEEL' A
#
# COMPACT_ATOMS: atom_id res chain seq x y z
N MET A 1 18.81 19.25 -17.50
CA MET A 1 18.22 18.86 -16.21
C MET A 1 17.59 17.51 -16.45
N THR A 2 18.21 16.43 -15.98
CA THR A 2 17.61 15.09 -16.09
C THR A 2 16.44 15.05 -15.13
N GLU A 3 15.22 15.04 -15.68
CA GLU A 3 14.04 14.64 -14.93
C GLU A 3 14.29 13.21 -14.45
N SER A 4 14.38 13.02 -13.13
CA SER A 4 14.30 11.68 -12.56
C SER A 4 12.90 11.16 -12.89
N GLU A 5 12.78 10.26 -13.86
CA GLU A 5 11.50 9.62 -14.20
C GLU A 5 11.09 8.73 -13.02
N ASP A 6 10.16 9.22 -12.18
CA ASP A 6 9.54 8.41 -11.13
C ASP A 6 8.82 7.23 -11.81
N SER A 7 9.26 6.00 -11.53
CA SER A 7 8.70 4.78 -12.13
C SER A 7 7.63 4.16 -11.23
N ILE A 8 6.38 4.07 -11.72
CA ILE A 8 5.29 3.38 -11.01
C ILE A 8 5.53 1.88 -11.07
N LEU A 9 5.59 1.24 -9.91
CA LEU A 9 5.81 -0.19 -9.76
C LEU A 9 4.49 -0.94 -9.55
N PHE A 10 3.52 -0.31 -8.89
CA PHE A 10 2.20 -0.87 -8.64
C PHE A 10 1.18 0.23 -8.31
N GLU A 11 -0.06 0.07 -8.74
CA GLU A 11 -1.16 1.00 -8.43
C GLU A 11 -2.46 0.23 -8.19
N PHE A 12 -3.22 0.64 -7.19
CA PHE A 12 -4.50 0.08 -6.80
C PHE A 12 -5.48 1.18 -6.43
N THR A 13 -6.73 1.07 -6.88
CA THR A 13 -7.79 2.03 -6.60
C THR A 13 -9.05 1.30 -6.17
N GLU A 14 -9.70 1.72 -5.07
CA GLU A 14 -10.91 1.08 -4.55
C GLU A 14 -12.07 2.06 -4.30
N GLY A 15 -13.28 1.62 -4.67
CA GLY A 15 -14.55 2.27 -4.37
C GLY A 15 -15.26 2.88 -5.59
N PRO A 16 -16.57 3.19 -5.50
CA PRO A 16 -17.36 3.76 -6.60
C PRO A 16 -16.95 5.20 -6.99
N GLN A 17 -16.07 5.84 -6.20
CA GLN A 17 -15.53 7.19 -6.44
C GLN A 17 -14.02 7.28 -6.15
N ASP A 18 -13.25 6.20 -6.35
CA ASP A 18 -11.79 6.19 -6.13
C ASP A 18 -11.39 6.72 -4.72
N VAL A 19 -12.07 6.21 -3.67
CA VAL A 19 -11.93 6.74 -2.30
C VAL A 19 -10.52 6.48 -1.74
N LEU A 20 -9.89 5.40 -2.20
CA LEU A 20 -8.53 5.04 -1.87
C LEU A 20 -7.73 4.78 -3.13
N THR A 21 -6.73 5.61 -3.39
CA THR A 21 -5.69 5.41 -4.41
C THR A 21 -4.39 5.06 -3.70
N PHE A 22 -3.82 3.92 -4.04
CA PHE A 22 -2.55 3.43 -3.51
C PHE A 22 -1.56 3.29 -4.66
N ARG A 23 -0.43 4.00 -4.59
CA ARG A 23 0.59 3.97 -5.63
C ARG A 23 1.96 3.69 -5.04
N PHE A 24 2.58 2.61 -5.51
CA PHE A 24 3.95 2.27 -5.20
C PHE A 24 4.87 2.71 -6.35
N LYS A 25 5.90 3.49 -6.03
CA LYS A 25 6.82 4.03 -7.02
C LYS A 25 8.27 4.05 -6.54
N GLU A 26 9.18 4.07 -7.48
CA GLU A 26 10.59 4.32 -7.25
C GLU A 26 10.88 5.82 -7.46
N LYS A 27 11.62 6.42 -6.52
CA LYS A 27 12.02 7.83 -6.54
C LYS A 27 13.41 7.99 -5.94
N ASN A 28 14.37 8.42 -6.75
CA ASN A 28 15.76 8.69 -6.33
C ASN A 28 16.43 7.50 -5.61
N GLY A 29 16.26 6.29 -6.13
CA GLY A 29 16.76 5.04 -5.57
C GLY A 29 15.98 4.52 -4.36
N LYS A 30 14.85 5.14 -4.02
CA LYS A 30 14.01 4.78 -2.86
C LYS A 30 12.64 4.33 -3.31
N ALA A 31 12.11 3.36 -2.59
CA ALA A 31 10.76 2.87 -2.79
C ALA A 31 9.79 3.69 -1.93
N VAL A 32 8.71 4.21 -2.51
CA VAL A 32 7.74 5.09 -1.82
C VAL A 32 6.33 4.61 -2.11
N ILE A 33 5.50 4.56 -1.06
CA ILE A 33 4.06 4.36 -1.17
C ILE A 33 3.39 5.72 -1.01
N ASP A 34 2.62 6.13 -2.00
CA ASP A 34 1.73 7.28 -1.95
C ASP A 34 0.29 6.80 -1.74
N ILE A 35 -0.41 7.42 -0.80
CA ILE A 35 -1.83 7.16 -0.53
C ILE A 35 -2.62 8.44 -0.87
N ASN A 36 -3.59 8.32 -1.77
CA ASN A 36 -4.39 9.41 -2.33
C ASN A 36 -3.51 10.54 -2.87
N ASP A 37 -2.55 10.20 -3.74
CA ASP A 37 -1.56 11.14 -4.32
C ASP A 37 -0.72 11.92 -3.27
N GLY A 38 -0.70 11.45 -2.03
CA GLY A 38 -0.01 12.06 -0.90
C GLY A 38 -0.91 12.87 0.03
N ASP A 39 -2.21 13.00 -0.26
CA ASP A 39 -3.16 13.73 0.59
C ASP A 39 -3.35 13.06 1.96
N LEU A 40 -3.35 11.73 1.99
CA LEU A 40 -3.40 10.97 3.24
C LEU A 40 -2.00 10.65 3.79
N GLY A 41 -0.97 10.68 2.95
CA GLY A 41 0.41 10.57 3.38
C GLY A 41 1.32 9.86 2.37
N ARG A 42 2.61 9.84 2.70
CA ARG A 42 3.65 9.13 1.95
C ARG A 42 4.48 8.30 2.92
N LEU A 43 4.70 7.04 2.61
CA LEU A 43 5.52 6.14 3.41
C LEU A 43 6.80 5.79 2.63
N PRO A 44 7.95 6.39 2.97
CA PRO A 44 9.23 6.00 2.39
C PRO A 44 9.68 4.65 2.96
N MET A 45 10.00 3.69 2.08
CA MET A 45 10.59 2.41 2.46
C MET A 45 12.10 2.47 2.20
N GLU A 46 12.84 2.79 3.25
CA GLU A 46 14.29 3.04 3.15
C GLU A 46 15.13 1.77 3.39
N ASN A 47 14.51 0.67 3.85
CA ASN A 47 15.20 -0.58 4.13
C ASN A 47 14.26 -1.79 4.05
N LEU A 48 14.85 -3.00 3.96
CA LEU A 48 14.12 -4.27 3.85
C LEU A 48 13.21 -4.52 5.07
N ARG A 49 13.64 -4.13 6.27
CA ARG A 49 12.90 -4.35 7.51
C ARG A 49 11.54 -3.64 7.49
N THR A 50 11.45 -2.41 6.97
CA THR A 50 10.17 -1.71 6.82
C THR A 50 9.20 -2.47 5.91
N VAL A 51 9.72 -3.13 4.87
CA VAL A 51 8.91 -3.98 3.98
C VAL A 51 8.41 -5.22 4.72
N GLU A 52 9.26 -5.86 5.52
CA GLU A 52 8.90 -7.03 6.32
C GLU A 52 7.83 -6.71 7.37
N GLU A 53 7.98 -5.61 8.11
CA GLU A 53 6.99 -5.16 9.10
C GLU A 53 5.64 -4.81 8.45
N LEU A 54 5.66 -4.19 7.24
CA LEU A 54 4.44 -3.90 6.49
C LEU A 54 3.74 -5.18 6.03
N ARG A 55 4.49 -6.18 5.55
CA ARG A 55 3.93 -7.49 5.17
C ARG A 55 3.28 -8.18 6.36
N GLU A 56 3.94 -8.20 7.51
CA GLU A 56 3.36 -8.80 8.72
C GLU A 56 2.06 -8.10 9.14
N GLY A 57 2.01 -6.77 9.04
CA GLY A 57 0.79 -6.01 9.31
C GLY A 57 -0.36 -6.37 8.36
N LEU A 58 -0.07 -6.50 7.07
CA LEU A 58 -1.05 -6.90 6.05
C LEU A 58 -1.53 -8.35 6.24
N ASP A 59 -0.63 -9.27 6.57
CA ASP A 59 -0.98 -10.67 6.84
C ASP A 59 -1.96 -10.76 8.03
N ARG A 60 -1.73 -9.99 9.10
CA ARG A 60 -2.66 -9.92 10.24
C ARG A 60 -4.02 -9.32 9.88
N ALA A 61 -4.06 -8.34 8.99
CA ALA A 61 -5.31 -7.77 8.51
C ALA A 61 -6.09 -8.80 7.67
N GLU A 62 -5.39 -9.56 6.81
CA GLU A 62 -5.98 -10.66 6.04
C GLU A 62 -6.58 -11.73 6.96
N GLU A 63 -5.85 -12.18 7.98
CA GLU A 63 -6.34 -13.13 8.98
C GLU A 63 -7.60 -12.61 9.68
N PHE A 64 -7.61 -11.32 10.07
CA PHE A 64 -8.77 -10.70 10.69
C PHE A 64 -10.00 -10.75 9.76
N PHE A 65 -9.85 -10.41 8.48
CA PHE A 65 -10.97 -10.43 7.54
C PHE A 65 -11.48 -11.84 7.26
N LYS A 66 -10.59 -12.82 7.10
CA LYS A 66 -10.95 -14.24 6.96
C LYS A 66 -11.78 -14.74 8.15
N GLU A 67 -11.41 -14.35 9.36
CA GLU A 67 -12.15 -14.72 10.58
C GLU A 67 -13.51 -13.99 10.67
N GLN A 68 -13.62 -12.77 10.17
CA GLN A 68 -14.91 -12.07 10.07
C GLN A 68 -15.84 -12.75 9.06
N GLU A 69 -15.31 -13.22 7.92
CA GLU A 69 -16.09 -13.96 6.92
C GLU A 69 -16.57 -15.30 7.46
N ARG A 70 -15.67 -16.09 8.08
CA ARG A 70 -16.05 -17.36 8.74
C ARG A 70 -17.20 -17.18 9.74
N ARG A 71 -17.15 -16.15 10.57
CA ARG A 71 -18.22 -15.87 11.55
C ARG A 71 -19.56 -15.52 10.92
N LYS A 72 -19.58 -15.01 9.69
CA LYS A 72 -20.83 -14.75 8.95
C LYS A 72 -21.42 -16.01 8.33
N GLU A 73 -20.61 -17.02 8.04
CA GLU A 73 -21.07 -18.32 7.52
C GLU A 73 -21.62 -19.24 8.62
N GLU A 74 -21.22 -19.01 9.88
CA GLU A 74 -21.69 -19.76 11.05
C GLU A 74 -22.98 -19.18 11.70
N LEU A 75 -23.50 -18.04 11.20
CA LEU A 75 -24.74 -17.35 11.63
C LEU A 75 -25.90 -17.58 10.65
#